data_AF-A0A561TJU0-F1
#
_entry.id   AF-A0A561TJU0-F1
#
_cell.length_a   1.000
_cell.length_b   1.000
_cell.length_c   1.000
_cell.angle_alpha   90.00
_cell.angle_beta   90.00
_cell.angle_gamma   90.00
#
_symmetry.space_group_name_H-M   'P 1'
#
loop_
_entity.id
_entity.type
_entity.pdbx_description
1 polymer ?
#
loop_
_entity_poly.entity_id
_entity_poly.type
_entity_poly.pdbx_seq_one_letter_code
_entity_poly.pdbx_strand_id
1 'polypeptide(L)'
;MSVNLRIELDVRGLVSREQAEEVRRAVHGVIRDERIDDEVTLSLLERDGEHMVLGRTGHYPVVVSGVRHWEPAFERGLEVAVREVAPEAAVRLFCVDVDLERAIEAGTV
;
A
#
# COMPACT_ATOMS: atom_id res chain seq x y z
N MET A 1 12.04 -16.29 8.29
CA MET A 1 12.33 -15.00 8.94
C MET A 1 11.19 -14.08 8.61
N SER A 2 10.58 -13.50 9.65
CA SER A 2 9.53 -12.49 9.54
C SER A 2 10.13 -11.09 9.72
N VAL A 3 9.48 -10.09 9.15
CA VAL A 3 9.86 -8.68 9.24
C VAL A 3 8.63 -7.87 9.61
N ASN A 4 8.82 -6.83 10.43
CA ASN A 4 7.78 -5.88 10.79
C ASN A 4 7.80 -4.72 9.80
N LEU A 5 6.78 -4.61 8.95
CA LEU A 5 6.72 -3.63 7.88
C LEU A 5 5.77 -2.48 8.20
N ARG A 6 6.22 -1.25 7.96
CA ARG A 6 5.33 -0.12 7.69
C ARG A 6 5.10 -0.07 6.18
N ILE A 7 3.83 -0.05 5.78
CA ILE A 7 3.41 0.02 4.39
C ILE A 7 2.85 1.40 4.12
N GLU A 8 3.29 2.01 3.02
CA GLU A 8 2.67 3.18 2.42
C GLU A 8 2.35 2.88 0.95
N LEU A 9 1.13 3.22 0.54
CA LEU A 9 0.60 3.02 -0.79
C LEU A 9 0.02 4.33 -1.29
N ASP A 10 0.35 4.66 -2.54
CA ASP A 10 -0.18 5.82 -3.23
C ASP A 10 -0.61 5.42 -4.65
N VAL A 11 -1.89 5.62 -4.96
CA VAL A 11 -2.44 5.45 -6.31
C VAL A 11 -2.85 6.82 -6.84
N ARG A 12 -2.26 7.18 -7.99
CA ARG A 12 -2.36 8.50 -8.64
C ARG A 12 -2.90 8.41 -10.05
N GLY A 13 -3.19 9.57 -10.65
CA GLY A 13 -3.70 9.65 -12.02
C GLY A 13 -5.16 9.29 -12.17
N LEU A 14 -5.96 9.47 -11.10
CA LEU A 14 -7.39 9.15 -11.10
C LEU A 14 -8.18 10.39 -11.52
N VAL A 15 -9.09 10.20 -12.48
CA VAL A 15 -9.75 11.33 -13.17
C VAL A 15 -11.03 11.80 -12.48
N SER A 16 -11.55 11.03 -11.53
CA SER A 16 -12.75 11.38 -10.79
C SER A 16 -12.78 10.73 -9.41
N ARG A 17 -13.60 11.30 -8.52
CA ARG A 17 -13.90 10.70 -7.22
C ARG A 17 -14.52 9.31 -7.35
N GLU A 18 -15.40 9.10 -8.33
CA GLU A 18 -16.05 7.80 -8.57
C GLU A 18 -15.01 6.73 -8.95
N GLN A 19 -14.10 7.05 -9.87
CA GLN A 19 -12.99 6.17 -10.22
C GLN A 19 -12.09 5.91 -9.00
N ALA A 20 -11.81 6.92 -8.17
CA ALA A 20 -11.04 6.73 -6.94
C ALA A 20 -11.74 5.82 -5.92
N GLU A 21 -13.07 5.89 -5.80
CA GLU A 21 -13.86 4.99 -4.95
C GLU A 21 -13.85 3.54 -5.48
N GLU A 22 -13.84 3.34 -6.79
CA GLU A 22 -13.69 2.02 -7.42
C GLU A 22 -12.28 1.45 -7.22
N VAL A 23 -11.24 2.25 -7.47
CA VAL A 23 -9.85 1.88 -7.23
C VAL A 23 -9.63 1.53 -5.76
N ARG A 24 -10.19 2.32 -4.83
CA ARG A 24 -10.11 2.01 -3.40
C ARG A 24 -10.71 0.65 -3.06
N ARG A 25 -11.85 0.31 -3.67
CA ARG A 25 -12.50 -1.00 -3.48
C ARG A 25 -11.65 -2.14 -4.04
N ALA A 26 -11.05 -1.96 -5.22
CA ALA A 26 -10.16 -2.94 -5.84
C ALA A 26 -8.90 -3.18 -4.97
N VAL A 27 -8.24 -2.10 -4.56
CA VAL A 27 -7.08 -2.15 -3.65
C VAL A 27 -7.44 -2.81 -2.31
N HIS A 28 -8.59 -2.48 -1.74
CA HIS A 28 -9.07 -3.12 -0.51
C HIS A 28 -9.26 -4.64 -0.68
N GLY A 29 -9.67 -5.10 -1.87
CA GLY A 29 -9.72 -6.52 -2.20
C GLY A 29 -8.37 -7.21 -2.02
N VAL A 30 -7.32 -6.64 -2.62
CA VAL A 30 -5.94 -7.17 -2.52
C VAL A 30 -5.44 -7.17 -1.07
N ILE A 31 -5.66 -6.07 -0.34
CA ILE A 31 -5.27 -5.95 1.08
C ILE A 31 -5.97 -7.03 1.94
N ARG A 32 -7.24 -7.30 1.68
CA ARG A 32 -8.01 -8.33 2.37
C ARG A 32 -7.54 -9.74 2.03
N ASP A 33 -7.16 -10.00 0.77
CA ASP A 33 -6.63 -11.30 0.35
C ASP A 33 -5.29 -11.61 1.04
N GLU A 34 -4.48 -10.58 1.27
CA GLU A 34 -3.25 -10.66 2.09
C GLU A 34 -3.53 -10.68 3.61
N ARG A 35 -4.79 -10.47 4.02
CA ARG A 35 -5.26 -10.45 5.42
C ARG A 35 -4.56 -9.39 6.27
N ILE A 36 -4.35 -8.21 5.70
CA ILE A 36 -3.71 -7.05 6.35
C ILE A 36 -4.67 -5.84 6.43
N ASP A 37 -5.98 -6.10 6.29
CA ASP A 37 -7.04 -5.09 6.29
C ASP A 37 -7.33 -4.50 7.68
N ASP A 38 -6.90 -5.17 8.75
CA ASP A 38 -6.95 -4.62 10.11
C ASP A 38 -5.78 -3.64 10.37
N GLU A 39 -4.66 -3.79 9.68
CA GLU A 39 -3.45 -2.98 9.86
C GLU A 39 -3.34 -1.83 8.85
N VAL A 40 -3.83 -2.01 7.61
CA VAL A 40 -3.70 -1.02 6.53
C VAL A 40 -5.02 -0.30 6.29
N THR A 41 -5.04 0.99 6.59
CA THR A 41 -6.20 1.85 6.31
C THR A 41 -6.08 2.51 4.95
N LEU A 42 -7.16 2.48 4.17
CA LEU A 42 -7.28 3.23 2.93
C LEU A 42 -8.08 4.52 3.11
N SER A 43 -7.60 5.61 2.53
CA SER A 43 -8.28 6.91 2.46
C SER A 43 -8.27 7.47 1.05
N LEU A 44 -9.29 8.26 0.72
CA LEU A 44 -9.32 9.07 -0.50
C LEU A 44 -8.78 10.46 -0.21
N LEU A 45 -7.99 11.00 -1.13
CA LEU A 45 -7.52 12.37 -1.09
C LEU A 45 -7.83 13.03 -2.43
N GLU A 46 -8.20 14.31 -2.38
CA GLU A 46 -8.22 15.18 -3.55
C GLU A 46 -7.25 16.33 -3.29
N ARG A 47 -6.33 16.55 -4.23
CA ARG A 47 -5.32 17.60 -4.11
C ARG A 47 -5.02 18.17 -5.49
N ASP A 48 -5.07 19.50 -5.61
CA ASP A 48 -4.74 20.21 -6.85
C ASP A 48 -5.55 19.72 -8.07
N GLY A 49 -6.79 19.24 -7.85
CA GLY A 49 -7.66 18.68 -8.88
C GLY A 49 -7.37 17.22 -9.25
N GLU A 50 -6.42 16.57 -8.60
CA GLU A 50 -6.10 15.15 -8.75
C GLU A 50 -6.77 14.33 -7.64
N HIS A 51 -7.37 13.20 -8.01
CA HIS A 51 -7.91 12.23 -7.05
C HIS A 51 -6.87 11.12 -6.79
N MET A 52 -6.74 10.73 -5.53
CA MET A 52 -5.74 9.76 -5.08
C MET A 52 -6.36 8.75 -4.10
N VAL A 53 -5.83 7.53 -4.12
CA VAL A 53 -6.06 6.54 -3.06
C VAL A 53 -4.77 6.38 -2.27
N LEU A 54 -4.83 6.63 -0.97
CA LEU A 54 -3.71 6.45 -0.07
C LEU A 54 -3.97 5.25 0.83
N GLY A 55 -2.98 4.39 1.01
CA GLY A 55 -2.97 3.32 1.98
C GLY A 55 -1.82 3.49 2.95
N ARG A 56 -2.07 3.29 4.24
CA ARG A 56 -0.99 3.33 5.23
C ARG A 56 -1.26 2.36 6.37
N THR A 57 -0.18 1.75 6.86
CA THR A 57 -0.21 1.03 8.12
C THR A 57 -0.57 1.98 9.28
N GLY A 58 -1.44 1.52 10.18
CA GLY A 58 -1.86 2.25 11.36
C GLY A 58 -0.82 2.20 12.49
N HIS A 59 -1.27 1.91 13.71
CA HIS A 59 -0.40 1.91 14.89
C HIS A 59 0.57 0.72 14.92
N TYR A 60 0.16 -0.44 14.38
CA TYR A 60 0.94 -1.68 14.45
C TYR A 60 1.50 -2.04 13.08
N PRO A 61 2.78 -2.44 12.98
CA PRO A 61 3.37 -2.89 11.72
C PRO A 61 2.71 -4.19 11.24
N VAL A 62 2.80 -4.45 9.94
CA VAL A 62 2.40 -5.71 9.34
C VAL A 62 3.53 -6.72 9.50
N VAL A 63 3.24 -7.90 10.06
CA VAL A 63 4.23 -8.96 10.23
C VAL A 63 4.24 -9.86 8.99
N VAL A 64 5.27 -9.75 8.16
CA VAL A 64 5.37 -10.51 6.90
C VAL A 64 6.50 -11.52 6.96
N SER A 65 6.21 -12.76 6.58
CA SER A 65 7.25 -13.79 6.37
C SER A 65 7.69 -13.82 4.92
N GLY A 66 9.01 -13.88 4.68
CA GLY A 66 9.54 -14.02 3.32
C GLY A 66 9.34 -12.78 2.44
N VAL A 67 9.53 -11.58 3.01
CA VAL A 67 9.29 -10.27 2.38
C VAL A 67 9.80 -10.16 0.94
N ARG A 68 10.99 -10.70 0.64
CA ARG A 68 11.60 -10.67 -0.70
C ARG A 68 10.74 -11.29 -1.82
N HIS A 69 9.81 -12.19 -1.48
CA HIS A 69 8.87 -12.76 -2.45
C HIS A 69 7.48 -12.15 -2.29
N TRP A 70 7.09 -11.84 -1.05
CA TRP A 70 5.80 -11.27 -0.73
C TRP A 70 5.63 -9.88 -1.33
N GLU A 71 6.57 -8.96 -1.10
CA GLU A 71 6.45 -7.56 -1.53
C GLU A 71 6.29 -7.42 -3.05
N PRO A 72 7.12 -8.06 -3.91
CA PRO A 72 6.90 -8.00 -5.34
C PRO A 72 5.58 -8.64 -5.80
N ALA A 73 5.09 -9.66 -5.10
CA ALA A 73 3.81 -10.29 -5.44
C ALA A 73 2.63 -9.40 -5.06
N PHE A 74 2.68 -8.78 -3.89
CA PHE A 74 1.70 -7.83 -3.40
C PHE A 74 1.64 -6.58 -4.31
N GLU A 75 2.81 -6.01 -4.66
CA GLU A 75 2.88 -4.87 -5.58
C GLU A 75 2.24 -5.19 -6.93
N ARG A 76 2.55 -6.36 -7.53
CA ARG A 76 1.91 -6.79 -8.77
C ARG A 76 0.40 -6.97 -8.62
N GLY A 77 -0.07 -7.52 -7.51
CA GLY A 77 -1.49 -7.67 -7.22
C GLY A 77 -2.20 -6.32 -7.18
N LEU A 78 -1.61 -5.33 -6.52
CA LEU A 78 -2.10 -3.95 -6.48
C LEU A 78 -2.12 -3.33 -7.88
N GLU A 79 -1.03 -3.44 -8.64
CA GLU A 79 -0.96 -2.90 -9.99
C GLU A 79 -2.04 -3.47 -10.92
N VAL A 80 -2.26 -4.79 -10.88
CA VAL A 80 -3.29 -5.45 -11.68
C VAL A 80 -4.67 -4.93 -11.28
N ALA A 81 -5.00 -4.96 -9.99
CA ALA A 81 -6.31 -4.52 -9.50
C ALA A 81 -6.59 -3.04 -9.81
N VAL A 82 -5.57 -2.18 -9.73
CA VAL A 82 -5.69 -0.76 -10.08
C VAL A 82 -5.88 -0.58 -11.59
N ARG A 83 -5.08 -1.23 -12.43
CA ARG A 83 -5.14 -1.07 -13.89
C ARG A 83 -6.43 -1.60 -14.51
N GLU A 84 -7.10 -2.55 -13.88
CA GLU A 84 -8.44 -3.01 -14.31
C GLU A 84 -9.51 -1.91 -14.24
N VAL A 85 -9.35 -0.96 -13.31
CA VAL A 85 -10.29 0.16 -13.11
C VAL A 85 -9.78 1.46 -13.76
N ALA A 86 -8.47 1.72 -13.64
CA ALA A 86 -7.82 2.93 -14.12
C ALA A 86 -6.50 2.56 -14.82
N PRO A 87 -6.53 2.27 -16.14
CA PRO A 87 -5.36 1.79 -16.88
C PRO A 87 -4.14 2.72 -16.84
N GLU A 88 -4.39 4.03 -16.75
CA GLU A 88 -3.36 5.08 -16.73
C GLU A 88 -2.88 5.41 -15.30
N ALA A 89 -3.46 4.78 -14.27
CA ALA A 89 -3.10 5.06 -12.89
C ALA A 89 -1.72 4.49 -12.53
N ALA A 90 -0.99 5.25 -11.72
CA ALA A 90 0.31 4.85 -11.21
C ALA A 90 0.19 4.40 -9.76
N VAL A 91 0.78 3.24 -9.45
CA VAL A 91 0.86 2.70 -8.09
C VAL A 91 2.28 2.92 -7.57
N ARG A 92 2.40 3.38 -6.33
CA ARG A 92 3.67 3.42 -5.58
C ARG A 92 3.47 2.71 -4.26
N LEU A 93 4.29 1.70 -4.01
CA LEU A 93 4.34 0.96 -2.76
C LEU A 93 5.68 1.19 -2.08
N PHE A 94 5.64 1.47 -0.78
CA PHE A 94 6.82 1.52 0.07
C PHE A 94 6.62 0.54 1.23
N CYS A 95 7.54 -0.40 1.37
CA CYS A 95 7.63 -1.30 2.52
C CYS A 95 8.91 -1.00 3.30
N VAL A 96 8.76 -0.55 4.54
CA VAL A 96 9.89 -0.19 5.41
C VAL A 96 9.98 -1.18 6.56
N ASP A 97 11.12 -1.84 6.73
CA ASP A 97 11.43 -2.64 7.91
C ASP A 97 11.61 -1.71 9.12
N VAL A 98 10.63 -1.75 10.02
CA VAL A 98 10.56 -0.88 11.20
C VAL A 98 11.67 -1.19 12.20
N ASP A 99 12.11 -2.45 12.29
CA ASP A 99 13.16 -2.83 13.22
C ASP A 99 14.53 -2.39 12.69
N LEU A 100 14.74 -2.50 11.38
CA LEU A 100 15.95 -1.99 10.72
C LEU A 100 16.02 -0.46 10.77
N GLU A 101 14.91 0.24 10.49
CA GLU A 101 14.83 1.70 10.59
C GLU A 101 15.23 2.17 11.99
N ARG A 102 14.65 1.57 13.03
CA ARG A 102 14.98 1.86 14.44
C ARG A 102 16.43 1.56 14.77
N ALA A 103 16.97 0.45 14.26
CA ALA A 103 18.34 0.07 14.54
C ALA A 103 19.35 1.06 13.91
N ILE A 104 19.05 1.56 12.70
CA ILE A 104 19.82 2.61 12.03
C ILE A 104 19.75 3.92 12.82
N GLU A 105 18.54 4.35 13.23
CA GLU A 105 18.35 5.57 14.03
C GLU A 105 19.08 5.50 15.38
N ALA A 106 19.15 4.32 15.98
CA ALA A 106 19.88 4.08 17.23
C ALA A 106 21.40 3.92 17.03
N GLY A 107 21.91 3.86 15.78
CA GLY A 107 23.32 3.63 15.49
C GLY A 107 23.81 2.22 15.86
N THR A 108 22.93 1.23 15.76
CA THR A 108 23.16 -0.15 16.23
C THR A 108 23.38 -1.18 15.11
N VAL A 109 23.57 -0.70 13.87
CA VAL A 109 23.85 -1.50 12.67
C VAL A 109 25.13 -1.02 12.01
#